data_AF-A0AAU6GLK8-F1
#
_entry.id   AF-A0AAU6GLK8-F1
#
_cell.length_a   1.000
_cell.length_b   1.000
_cell.length_c   1.000
_cell.angle_alpha   90.00
_cell.angle_beta   90.00
_cell.angle_gamma   90.00
#
_symmetry.space_group_name_H-M   'P 1'
#
loop_
_entity.id
_entity.type
_entity.pdbx_description
1 polymer ?
#
loop_
_entity_poly.entity_id
_entity_poly.type
_entity_poly.pdbx_seq_one_letter_code
_entity_poly.pdbx_strand_id
1 'polypeptide(L)'
;MGGSGGADLRRGMEALTTFKKRVDGVLSNFEGSPGSATKVGAHTISQASFCGKGDFGEAKGLHTQYERVHERLTTLSKSLGLQIEALRIAVHGADVGFDNLEEDLRHRFWEIQTQVRHEQEQAQREKAAAEAAKHGKPEEKRSDDTKSEAGY
;
A
#
# COMPACT_ATOMS: atom_id res chain seq x y z
N MET A 1 -42.35 -29.36 9.53
CA MET A 1 -41.84 -27.97 9.45
C MET A 1 -40.37 -28.04 9.06
N GLY A 2 -40.07 -28.19 7.76
CA GLY A 2 -38.69 -28.26 7.25
C GLY A 2 -38.66 -27.57 5.90
N GLY A 3 -38.25 -26.30 5.89
CA GLY A 3 -38.31 -25.45 4.69
C GLY A 3 -37.54 -24.13 4.77
N SER A 4 -37.09 -23.69 5.96
CA SER A 4 -36.35 -22.41 6.09
C SER A 4 -34.94 -22.48 5.52
N GLY A 5 -34.18 -23.56 5.80
CA GLY A 5 -32.76 -23.62 5.45
C GLY A 5 -32.45 -23.52 3.95
N GLY A 6 -33.30 -24.09 3.07
CA GLY A 6 -33.09 -24.02 1.63
C GLY A 6 -33.37 -22.64 1.03
N ALA A 7 -34.38 -21.92 1.54
CA ALA A 7 -34.71 -20.57 1.11
C ALA A 7 -33.66 -19.55 1.60
N ASP A 8 -33.16 -19.74 2.82
CA ASP A 8 -32.11 -18.90 3.40
C ASP A 8 -30.77 -19.08 2.66
N LEU A 9 -30.40 -20.31 2.31
CA LEU A 9 -29.23 -20.59 1.46
C LEU A 9 -29.34 -19.96 0.08
N ARG A 10 -30.50 -20.06 -0.56
CA ARG A 10 -30.74 -19.46 -1.89
C ARG A 10 -30.63 -17.94 -1.85
N ARG A 11 -31.22 -17.30 -0.84
CA ARG A 11 -31.08 -15.86 -0.60
C ARG A 11 -29.62 -15.48 -0.31
N GLY A 12 -28.88 -16.31 0.42
CA GLY A 12 -27.45 -16.14 0.67
C GLY A 12 -26.60 -16.14 -0.61
N MET A 13 -26.83 -17.10 -1.50
CA MET A 13 -26.15 -17.18 -2.81
C MET A 13 -26.47 -15.98 -3.71
N GLU A 14 -27.74 -15.57 -3.77
CA GLU A 14 -28.16 -14.37 -4.52
C GLU A 14 -27.52 -13.09 -3.97
N ALA A 15 -27.39 -12.97 -2.64
CA ALA A 15 -26.70 -11.86 -1.99
C ALA A 15 -25.20 -11.87 -2.29
N LEU A 16 -24.55 -13.03 -2.26
CA LEU A 16 -23.13 -13.20 -2.53
C LEU A 16 -22.79 -12.88 -3.98
N THR A 17 -23.62 -13.33 -4.93
CA THR A 17 -23.51 -12.98 -6.35
C THR A 17 -23.63 -11.46 -6.56
N THR A 18 -24.56 -10.81 -5.86
CA THR A 18 -24.74 -9.35 -5.93
C THR A 18 -23.55 -8.62 -5.35
N PHE A 19 -23.00 -9.11 -4.24
CA PHE A 19 -21.80 -8.55 -3.63
C PHE A 19 -20.58 -8.66 -4.55
N LYS A 20 -20.35 -9.83 -5.16
CA LYS A 20 -19.31 -10.04 -6.18
C LYS A 20 -19.41 -8.99 -7.29
N LYS A 21 -20.59 -8.80 -7.87
CA LYS A 21 -20.82 -7.80 -8.93
C LYS A 21 -20.47 -6.38 -8.50
N ARG A 22 -20.77 -6.02 -7.24
CA ARG A 22 -20.41 -4.71 -6.69
C ARG A 22 -18.91 -4.56 -6.54
N VAL A 23 -18.23 -5.57 -5.98
CA VAL A 23 -16.76 -5.57 -5.83
C VAL A 23 -16.07 -5.48 -7.19
N ASP A 24 -16.52 -6.26 -8.18
CA ASP A 24 -16.02 -6.20 -9.56
C ASP A 24 -16.22 -4.80 -10.17
N GLY A 25 -17.38 -4.20 -9.93
CA GLY A 25 -17.67 -2.83 -10.36
C GLY A 25 -16.76 -1.79 -9.69
N VAL A 26 -16.49 -1.92 -8.39
CA VAL A 26 -15.55 -1.03 -7.68
C VAL A 26 -14.14 -1.20 -8.23
N LEU A 27 -13.67 -2.42 -8.44
CA LEU A 27 -12.34 -2.67 -9.01
C LEU A 27 -12.21 -2.06 -10.41
N SER A 28 -13.18 -2.31 -11.29
CA SER A 28 -13.18 -1.76 -12.65
C SER A 28 -13.24 -0.23 -12.65
N ASN A 29 -14.05 0.37 -11.77
CA ASN A 29 -14.12 1.82 -11.64
C ASN A 29 -12.82 2.40 -11.08
N PHE A 30 -12.20 1.72 -10.12
CA PHE A 30 -10.93 2.13 -9.54
C PHE A 30 -9.79 2.07 -10.56
N GLU A 31 -9.65 0.98 -11.31
CA GLU A 31 -8.66 0.83 -12.38
C GLU A 31 -8.86 1.84 -13.53
N GLY A 32 -10.12 2.14 -13.87
CA GLY A 32 -10.47 3.17 -14.84
C GLY A 32 -10.30 4.61 -14.33
N SER A 33 -10.16 4.80 -13.02
CA SER A 33 -10.03 6.13 -12.43
C SER A 33 -8.63 6.72 -12.61
N PRO A 34 -8.47 8.06 -12.53
CA PRO A 34 -7.16 8.70 -12.47
C PRO A 34 -6.30 8.25 -11.28
N GLY A 35 -6.93 7.67 -10.25
CA GLY A 35 -6.27 7.19 -9.04
C GLY A 35 -5.72 5.77 -9.14
N SER A 36 -5.90 5.06 -10.26
CA SER A 36 -5.32 3.71 -10.41
C SER A 36 -3.79 3.75 -10.39
N ALA A 37 -3.15 2.69 -9.91
CA ALA A 37 -1.69 2.63 -9.85
C ALA A 37 -1.04 2.88 -11.22
N THR A 38 -1.66 2.38 -12.29
CA THR A 38 -1.22 2.59 -13.67
C THR A 38 -1.31 4.05 -14.10
N LYS A 39 -2.42 4.74 -13.79
CA LYS A 39 -2.64 6.14 -14.19
C LYS A 39 -1.80 7.10 -13.35
N VAL A 40 -1.72 6.86 -12.04
CA VAL A 40 -0.85 7.64 -11.15
C VAL A 40 0.59 7.44 -11.56
N GLY A 41 1.07 6.20 -11.72
CA GLY A 41 2.45 5.92 -12.12
C GLY A 41 2.83 6.40 -13.52
N ALA A 42 1.86 6.58 -14.43
CA ALA A 42 2.11 7.19 -15.75
C ALA A 42 2.23 8.72 -15.68
N HIS A 43 1.74 9.35 -14.61
CA HIS A 43 1.73 10.81 -14.46
C HIS A 43 2.97 11.30 -13.72
N THR A 44 4.13 11.17 -14.36
CA THR A 44 5.42 11.63 -13.82
C THR A 44 5.79 13.00 -14.38
N ILE A 45 6.15 13.96 -13.51
CA ILE A 45 6.69 15.25 -13.91
C ILE A 45 8.21 15.16 -13.89
N SER A 46 8.86 15.38 -15.05
CA SER A 46 10.31 15.29 -15.16
C SER A 46 11.03 16.36 -14.33
N GLN A 47 12.23 16.03 -13.83
CA GLN A 47 13.11 16.98 -13.14
C GLN A 47 13.39 18.25 -13.97
N ALA A 48 13.47 18.12 -15.30
CA ALA A 48 13.66 19.24 -16.22
C ALA A 48 12.49 20.24 -16.19
N SER A 49 11.28 19.80 -15.83
CA SER A 49 10.12 20.68 -15.64
C SER A 49 10.24 21.54 -14.39
N PHE A 50 11.03 21.13 -13.39
CA PHE A 50 11.28 21.90 -12.17
C PHE A 50 12.52 22.80 -12.29
N CYS A 51 13.59 22.31 -12.93
CA CYS A 51 14.89 22.97 -12.94
C CYS A 51 15.18 23.75 -14.25
N GLY A 52 14.46 23.46 -15.33
CA GLY A 52 14.75 24.01 -16.66
C GLY A 52 16.18 23.69 -17.11
N LYS A 53 16.89 24.67 -17.69
CA LYS A 53 18.34 24.60 -17.99
C LYS A 53 19.23 25.00 -16.80
N GLY A 54 18.65 25.40 -15.67
CA GLY A 54 19.37 25.85 -14.48
C GLY A 54 19.62 24.71 -13.49
N ASP A 55 20.72 24.78 -12.76
CA ASP A 55 21.08 23.78 -11.74
C ASP A 55 20.74 24.26 -10.32
N PHE A 56 19.46 24.58 -10.08
CA PHE A 56 19.00 25.06 -8.78
C PHE A 56 18.83 23.90 -7.79
N GLY A 57 19.59 23.90 -6.70
CA GLY A 57 19.54 22.86 -5.67
C GLY A 57 18.16 22.72 -5.02
N GLU A 58 17.45 23.83 -4.83
CA GLU A 58 16.10 23.88 -4.26
C GLU A 58 15.07 23.24 -5.19
N ALA A 59 15.21 23.41 -6.51
CA ALA A 59 14.34 22.79 -7.49
C ALA A 59 14.54 21.26 -7.54
N LYS A 60 15.78 20.80 -7.38
CA LYS A 60 16.09 19.36 -7.20
C LYS A 60 15.44 18.82 -5.93
N GLY A 61 15.53 19.56 -4.82
CA GLY A 61 14.89 19.19 -3.55
C GLY A 61 13.37 19.04 -3.70
N LEU A 62 12.71 19.99 -4.38
CA LEU A 62 11.27 19.91 -4.65
C LEU A 62 10.90 18.69 -5.50
N HIS A 63 11.67 18.41 -6.55
CA HIS A 63 11.47 17.21 -7.38
C HIS A 63 11.60 15.92 -6.55
N THR A 64 12.61 15.80 -5.68
CA THR A 64 12.77 14.65 -4.78
C THR A 64 11.55 14.46 -3.87
N GLN A 65 11.00 15.55 -3.34
CA GLN A 65 9.79 15.48 -2.51
C GLN A 65 8.55 15.09 -3.33
N TYR A 66 8.43 15.60 -4.55
CA TYR A 66 7.38 15.19 -5.50
C TYR A 66 7.45 13.68 -5.79
N GLU A 67 8.63 13.17 -6.16
CA GLU A 67 8.86 11.74 -6.43
C GLU A 67 8.44 10.88 -5.24
N ARG A 68 8.83 11.29 -4.02
CA ARG A 68 8.43 10.57 -2.81
C ARG A 68 6.91 10.49 -2.62
N VAL A 69 6.20 11.58 -2.88
CA VAL A 69 4.73 11.61 -2.77
C VAL A 69 4.11 10.77 -3.88
N HIS A 70 4.62 10.90 -5.10
CA HIS A 70 4.16 10.15 -6.28
C HIS A 70 4.31 8.64 -6.08
N GLU A 71 5.48 8.19 -5.60
CA GLU A 71 5.76 6.79 -5.27
C GLU A 71 4.81 6.28 -4.18
N ARG A 72 4.59 7.09 -3.13
CA ARG A 72 3.69 6.71 -2.03
C ARG A 72 2.24 6.58 -2.49
N LEU A 73 1.76 7.51 -3.32
CA LEU A 73 0.42 7.45 -3.88
C LEU A 73 0.26 6.25 -4.81
N THR A 74 1.24 6.00 -5.68
CA THR A 74 1.23 4.84 -6.59
C THR A 74 1.18 3.53 -5.81
N THR A 75 2.01 3.40 -4.77
CA THR A 75 2.05 2.22 -3.90
C THR A 75 0.73 2.02 -3.17
N LEU A 76 0.14 3.10 -2.64
CA LEU A 76 -1.14 3.05 -1.95
C LEU A 76 -2.27 2.62 -2.90
N SER A 77 -2.32 3.20 -4.09
CA SER A 77 -3.28 2.82 -5.12
C SER A 77 -3.14 1.36 -5.53
N LYS A 78 -1.90 0.86 -5.66
CA LYS A 78 -1.63 -0.55 -5.97
C LYS A 78 -2.14 -1.47 -4.87
N SER A 79 -1.84 -1.15 -3.61
CA SER A 79 -2.26 -1.94 -2.45
C SER A 79 -3.79 -2.00 -2.34
N LEU A 80 -4.49 -0.89 -2.64
CA LEU A 80 -5.95 -0.86 -2.65
C LEU A 80 -6.54 -1.76 -3.75
N GLY A 81 -5.99 -1.73 -4.96
CA GLY A 81 -6.41 -2.62 -6.06
C GLY A 81 -6.27 -4.09 -5.69
N LEU A 82 -5.14 -4.47 -5.10
CA LEU A 82 -4.87 -5.82 -4.61
C LEU A 82 -5.86 -6.28 -3.54
N GLN A 83 -6.21 -5.41 -2.58
CA GLN A 83 -7.18 -5.73 -1.54
C GLN A 83 -8.58 -5.98 -2.11
N ILE A 84 -9.01 -5.17 -3.09
CA ILE A 84 -10.30 -5.35 -3.77
C ILE A 84 -10.29 -6.65 -4.61
N GLU A 85 -9.18 -6.97 -5.26
CA GLU A 85 -9.01 -8.24 -6.00
C GLU A 85 -9.05 -9.46 -5.06
N ALA A 86 -8.37 -9.40 -3.91
CA ALA A 86 -8.45 -10.46 -2.90
C ALA A 86 -9.87 -10.67 -2.37
N LEU A 87 -10.61 -9.57 -2.11
CA LEU A 87 -12.03 -9.61 -1.72
C LEU A 87 -12.89 -10.30 -2.78
N ARG A 88 -12.66 -9.99 -4.07
CA ARG A 88 -13.36 -10.65 -5.18
C ARG A 88 -13.15 -12.16 -5.18
N ILE A 89 -11.91 -12.61 -5.02
CA ILE A 89 -11.58 -14.04 -5.03
C ILE A 89 -12.18 -14.74 -3.80
N ALA A 90 -12.09 -14.13 -2.62
CA ALA A 90 -12.65 -14.69 -1.38
C ALA A 90 -14.18 -14.87 -1.48
N VAL A 91 -14.88 -13.88 -2.03
CA VAL A 91 -16.34 -13.95 -2.27
C VAL A 91 -16.68 -15.04 -3.28
N HIS A 92 -15.90 -15.16 -4.34
CA HIS A 92 -16.11 -16.22 -5.32
C HIS A 92 -15.87 -17.60 -4.71
N GLY A 93 -14.83 -17.78 -3.91
CA GLY A 93 -14.57 -19.01 -3.17
C GLY A 93 -15.67 -19.37 -2.17
N ALA A 94 -16.36 -18.38 -1.59
CA ALA A 94 -17.52 -18.62 -0.74
C ALA A 94 -18.78 -19.06 -1.52
N ASP A 95 -18.87 -18.74 -2.82
CA ASP A 95 -20.02 -19.03 -3.69
C ASP A 95 -19.95 -20.44 -4.28
N VAL A 96 -18.78 -20.84 -4.79
CA VAL A 96 -18.56 -22.14 -5.43
C VAL A 96 -17.84 -23.16 -4.55
N GLY A 97 -17.38 -22.76 -3.36
CA GLY A 97 -16.52 -23.55 -2.50
C GLY A 97 -15.05 -23.44 -2.89
N PHE A 98 -14.16 -23.28 -1.90
CA PHE A 98 -12.74 -23.03 -2.13
C PHE A 98 -12.02 -24.20 -2.83
N ASP A 99 -12.53 -25.42 -2.69
CA ASP A 99 -12.03 -26.62 -3.38
C ASP A 99 -12.37 -26.62 -4.88
N ASN A 100 -13.47 -25.96 -5.26
CA ASN A 100 -13.96 -25.89 -6.64
C ASN A 100 -13.52 -24.61 -7.37
N LEU A 101 -12.73 -23.76 -6.70
CA LEU A 101 -12.13 -22.58 -7.28
C LEU A 101 -11.13 -22.98 -8.38
N GLU A 102 -11.11 -22.23 -9.48
CA GLU A 102 -10.14 -22.47 -10.54
C GLU A 102 -8.71 -22.29 -9.99
N GLU A 103 -7.79 -23.15 -10.41
CA GLU A 103 -6.42 -23.16 -9.89
C GLU A 103 -5.71 -21.81 -10.09
N ASP A 104 -5.98 -21.15 -11.22
CA ASP A 104 -5.42 -19.83 -11.53
C ASP A 104 -5.87 -18.75 -10.53
N LEU A 105 -7.12 -18.80 -10.06
CA LEU A 105 -7.65 -17.87 -9.06
C LEU A 105 -7.07 -18.16 -7.67
N ARG A 106 -6.84 -19.43 -7.33
CA ARG A 106 -6.13 -19.80 -6.09
C ARG A 106 -4.69 -19.30 -6.11
N HIS A 107 -3.99 -19.52 -7.21
CA HIS A 107 -2.63 -19.02 -7.39
C HIS A 107 -2.59 -17.49 -7.25
N ARG A 108 -3.50 -16.80 -7.93
CA ARG A 108 -3.60 -15.34 -7.87
C ARG A 108 -3.87 -14.82 -6.46
N PHE A 109 -4.74 -15.48 -5.70
CA PHE A 109 -5.00 -15.12 -4.32
C PHE A 109 -3.74 -15.22 -3.44
N TRP A 110 -2.97 -16.29 -3.60
CA TRP A 110 -1.70 -16.48 -2.88
C TRP A 110 -0.64 -15.45 -3.27
N GLU A 111 -0.54 -15.10 -4.55
CA GLU A 111 0.32 -14.01 -5.01
C GLU A 111 -0.05 -12.69 -4.34
N ILE A 112 -1.33 -12.32 -4.36
CA ILE A 112 -1.82 -11.09 -3.75
C ILE A 112 -1.52 -11.09 -2.25
N GLN A 113 -1.79 -12.20 -1.56
CA GLN A 113 -1.54 -12.30 -0.11
C GLN A 113 -0.05 -12.15 0.22
N THR A 114 0.82 -12.76 -0.58
CA THR A 114 2.27 -12.64 -0.43
C THR A 114 2.73 -11.21 -0.66
N GLN A 115 2.21 -10.56 -1.71
CA GLN A 115 2.56 -9.20 -2.04
C GLN A 115 2.10 -8.20 -0.97
N VAL A 116 0.86 -8.32 -0.48
CA VAL A 116 0.34 -7.46 0.58
C VAL A 116 1.13 -7.65 1.88
N ARG A 117 1.51 -8.89 2.22
CA ARG A 117 2.36 -9.15 3.40
C ARG A 117 3.71 -8.46 3.27
N HIS A 118 4.35 -8.61 2.11
CA HIS A 118 5.64 -7.99 1.86
C HIS A 118 5.58 -6.45 1.95
N GLU A 119 4.55 -5.83 1.38
CA GLU A 119 4.31 -4.38 1.49
C GLU A 119 4.13 -3.93 2.95
N GLN A 120 3.41 -4.70 3.77
CA GLN A 120 3.24 -4.40 5.20
C GLN A 120 4.55 -4.53 5.98
N GLU A 121 5.32 -5.58 5.74
CA GLU A 121 6.62 -5.79 6.38
C GLU A 121 7.60 -4.67 6.04
N GLN A 122 7.65 -4.25 4.77
CA GLN A 122 8.47 -3.12 4.34
C GLN A 122 8.05 -1.82 5.05
N ALA A 123 6.75 -1.52 5.09
CA ALA A 123 6.25 -0.33 5.77
C ALA A 123 6.55 -0.35 7.29
N GLN A 124 6.55 -1.51 7.92
CA GLN A 124 6.95 -1.66 9.33
C GLN A 124 8.45 -1.42 9.53
N ARG A 125 9.29 -1.97 8.64
CA ARG A 125 10.75 -1.74 8.67
C ARG A 125 11.10 -0.27 8.47
N GLU A 126 10.43 0.41 7.53
CA GLU A 126 10.60 1.86 7.31
C GLU A 126 10.24 2.68 8.56
N LYS A 127 9.13 2.34 9.22
CA LYS A 127 8.71 3.00 10.46
C LYS A 127 9.72 2.78 11.58
N ALA A 128 10.16 1.54 11.79
CA ALA A 128 11.16 1.21 12.80
C ALA A 128 12.50 1.93 12.55
N ALA A 129 12.94 1.99 11.28
CA ALA A 129 14.15 2.74 10.90
C ALA A 129 14.01 4.25 11.15
N ALA A 130 12.84 4.83 10.84
CA ALA A 130 12.56 6.23 11.11
C ALA A 130 12.50 6.56 12.62
N GLU A 131 12.00 5.63 13.44
CA GLU A 131 11.98 5.77 14.91
C GLU A 131 13.37 5.62 15.53
N ALA A 132 14.19 4.68 15.03
CA ALA A 132 15.58 4.51 15.43
C ALA A 132 16.43 5.74 15.08
N ALA A 133 16.22 6.35 13.91
CA ALA A 133 16.89 7.58 13.50
C ALA A 133 16.53 8.79 14.39
N LYS A 134 15.35 8.79 15.02
CA LYS A 134 14.94 9.83 15.98
C LYS A 134 15.56 9.66 17.37
N HIS A 135 15.80 8.42 17.80
CA HIS A 135 16.42 8.10 19.10
C HIS A 135 17.95 7.98 19.04
N GLY A 136 18.54 7.98 17.84
CA GLY A 136 19.96 7.75 17.61
C GLY A 136 20.87 8.99 17.56
N LYS A 137 20.48 10.17 18.08
CA LYS A 137 21.45 11.25 18.37
C LYS A 137 21.97 11.07 19.79
N PRO A 138 23.22 10.62 20.01
CA PRO A 138 23.84 10.78 21.32
C PRO A 138 24.01 12.28 21.55
N GLU A 139 23.52 12.78 22.68
CA GLU A 139 24.02 14.04 23.22
C GLU A 139 25.53 13.89 23.41
N GLU A 140 26.28 14.61 22.58
CA GLU A 140 27.71 14.81 22.71
C GLU A 140 27.93 15.53 24.04
N LYS A 141 28.20 14.75 25.11
CA LYS A 141 28.69 15.27 26.38
C LYS A 141 29.98 16.03 26.08
N ARG A 142 29.87 17.36 26.02
CA ARG A 142 31.02 18.27 26.12
C ARG A 142 31.79 17.92 27.39
N SER A 143 32.87 17.18 27.21
CA SER A 143 33.97 17.10 28.16
C SER A 143 34.71 18.43 28.07
N ASP A 144 34.28 19.42 28.87
CA ASP A 144 35.11 20.60 29.11
C ASP A 144 36.04 20.28 30.29
N ASP A 145 37.22 19.79 29.94
CA ASP A 145 38.40 19.88 30.79
C ASP A 145 38.85 21.34 30.80
N THR A 146 38.77 22.02 31.94
CA THR A 146 39.74 23.07 32.27
C THR A 146 40.06 23.03 33.76
N LYS A 147 41.17 22.35 34.03
CA LYS A 147 42.00 22.43 35.21
C LYS A 147 42.52 23.86 35.40
N SER A 148 42.13 24.53 36.47
CA SER A 148 42.97 25.53 37.16
C SER A 148 42.30 26.02 38.44
N GLU A 149 42.74 25.54 39.60
CA GLU A 149 42.85 26.42 40.77
C GLU A 149 44.04 25.98 41.63
N ALA A 150 44.85 26.99 41.96
CA ALA A 150 46.07 26.92 42.72
C ALA A 150 45.80 26.65 44.20
N GLY A 151 46.74 26.00 44.90
CA GLY A 151 46.64 25.89 46.36
C GLY A 151 47.81 25.15 47.01
N TYR A 152 48.77 25.97 47.48
CA TYR A 152 49.85 25.73 48.46
C TYR A 152 51.09 24.94 48.03
#